data_AF-A0A5M4AS06-F1
#
_entry.id   AF-A0A5M4AS06-F1
#
_cell.length_a   1.000
_cell.length_b   1.000
_cell.length_c   1.000
_cell.angle_alpha   90.00
_cell.angle_beta   90.00
_cell.angle_gamma   90.00
#
_symmetry.space_group_name_H-M   'P 1'
#
loop_
_entity.id
_entity.type
_entity.pdbx_description
1 polymer ?
#
loop_
_entity_poly.entity_id
_entity_poly.type
_entity_poly.pdbx_seq_one_letter_code
_entity_poly.pdbx_strand_id
1 'polypeptide(L)'
;MGKSTDYIKYDDELFQVALLKNDEIAPGVYVLSLPRLHDFKAGQVVKIGLPEGEPPRMYSICSGEKEDELKILFNVKGGGWLTPRLAKLQPGDPMLISEPMGEFTGDDEPAWWIASGTGIAPFYSMFKSGLGKNKTVVHGSRYLQNFYFENEFLPELKDQYIRCCSQEKGGDVYHGRLTHFLEGRDNLPKDEKFYLCGSPEMVVETRDLLIRKGIPYGNIVAEIYL
;
A
#
# COMPACT_ATOMS: atom_id res chain seq x y z
N MET A 1 -6.44 -27.41 -13.43
CA MET A 1 -7.88 -27.17 -13.68
C MET A 1 -8.19 -25.77 -13.17
N GLY A 2 -8.06 -24.76 -14.03
CA GLY A 2 -8.29 -23.37 -13.65
C GLY A 2 -9.77 -23.16 -13.35
N LYS A 3 -10.09 -22.52 -12.23
CA LYS A 3 -11.44 -21.99 -11.99
C LYS A 3 -11.69 -20.96 -13.09
N SER A 4 -12.69 -21.19 -13.95
CA SER A 4 -13.19 -20.18 -14.88
C SER A 4 -13.63 -19.00 -14.04
N THR A 5 -12.82 -17.95 -14.02
CA THR A 5 -13.21 -16.67 -13.43
C THR A 5 -13.98 -15.94 -14.52
N ASP A 6 -15.29 -15.80 -14.35
CA ASP A 6 -16.12 -15.13 -15.35
C ASP A 6 -15.82 -13.63 -15.32
N TYR A 7 -14.98 -13.16 -16.24
CA TYR A 7 -14.71 -11.75 -16.50
C TYR A 7 -15.12 -11.39 -17.93
N ILE A 8 -15.46 -10.12 -18.14
CA ILE A 8 -15.82 -9.59 -19.46
C ILE A 8 -14.81 -8.51 -19.81
N LYS A 9 -14.11 -8.63 -20.94
CA LYS A 9 -13.30 -7.51 -21.46
C LYS A 9 -14.21 -6.32 -21.70
N TYR A 10 -13.97 -5.20 -21.01
CA TYR A 10 -14.80 -4.00 -21.06
C TYR A 10 -14.32 -3.05 -22.17
N ASP A 11 -13.01 -2.80 -22.20
CA ASP A 11 -12.30 -2.12 -23.29
C ASP A 11 -10.88 -2.68 -23.41
N ASP A 12 -9.98 -1.99 -24.13
CA ASP A 12 -8.61 -2.47 -24.34
C ASP A 12 -7.73 -2.49 -23.08
N GLU A 13 -8.10 -1.77 -22.03
CA GLU A 13 -7.32 -1.68 -20.78
C GLU A 13 -8.02 -2.25 -19.55
N LEU A 14 -9.35 -2.45 -19.60
CA LEU A 14 -10.18 -2.80 -18.45
C LEU A 14 -10.99 -4.08 -18.65
N PHE A 15 -11.11 -4.83 -17.56
CA PHE A 15 -11.94 -6.00 -17.42
C PHE A 15 -13.03 -5.73 -16.39
N GLN A 16 -14.27 -6.12 -16.70
CA GLN A 16 -15.36 -6.12 -15.76
C GLN A 16 -15.35 -7.41 -14.95
N VAL A 17 -15.40 -7.27 -13.62
CA VAL A 17 -15.42 -8.35 -12.64
C VAL A 17 -16.53 -8.10 -11.61
N ALA A 18 -16.95 -9.17 -10.92
CA ALA A 18 -17.81 -9.04 -9.75
C ALA A 18 -16.95 -8.89 -8.49
N LEU A 19 -17.30 -7.92 -7.64
CA LEU A 19 -16.67 -7.73 -6.34
C LEU A 19 -16.80 -8.99 -5.47
N LEU A 20 -15.72 -9.47 -4.86
CA LEU A 20 -15.76 -10.63 -3.97
C LEU A 20 -16.06 -10.22 -2.52
N LYS A 21 -15.38 -9.16 -2.04
CA LYS A 21 -15.49 -8.71 -0.65
C LYS A 21 -15.11 -7.25 -0.48
N ASN A 22 -15.71 -6.56 0.48
CA ASN A 22 -15.43 -5.18 0.84
C ASN A 22 -15.47 -5.03 2.37
N ASP A 23 -14.31 -5.07 3.02
CA ASP A 23 -14.21 -5.01 4.47
C ASP A 23 -13.79 -3.62 4.94
N GLU A 24 -14.58 -2.99 5.81
CA GLU A 24 -14.14 -1.81 6.54
C GLU A 24 -13.22 -2.22 7.70
N ILE A 25 -11.92 -1.95 7.57
CA ILE A 25 -10.90 -2.38 8.54
C ILE A 25 -10.57 -1.29 9.58
N ALA A 26 -10.93 -0.04 9.27
CA ALA A 26 -10.88 1.11 10.17
C ALA A 26 -11.88 2.16 9.66
N PRO A 27 -12.30 3.15 10.47
CA PRO A 27 -13.30 4.13 10.04
C PRO A 27 -12.95 4.80 8.70
N GLY A 28 -13.76 4.55 7.67
CA GLY A 28 -13.57 5.06 6.32
C GLY A 28 -12.41 4.45 5.54
N VAL A 29 -11.91 3.27 5.92
CA VAL A 29 -10.79 2.57 5.28
C VAL A 29 -11.19 1.13 5.00
N TYR A 30 -10.99 0.71 3.75
CA TYR A 30 -11.53 -0.53 3.25
C TYR A 30 -10.46 -1.37 2.55
N VAL A 31 -10.60 -2.68 2.68
CA VAL A 31 -9.92 -3.67 1.84
C VAL A 31 -10.94 -4.28 0.89
N LEU A 32 -10.72 -4.12 -0.41
CA LEU A 32 -11.52 -4.74 -1.46
C LEU A 32 -10.81 -5.99 -1.97
N SER A 33 -11.52 -7.11 -2.02
CA SER A 33 -11.10 -8.33 -2.71
C SER A 33 -11.78 -8.44 -4.08
N LEU A 34 -10.97 -8.65 -5.10
CA LEU A 34 -11.38 -8.84 -6.49
C LEU A 34 -10.83 -10.17 -7.03
N PRO A 35 -11.46 -10.74 -8.07
CA PRO A 35 -10.90 -11.90 -8.74
C PRO A 35 -9.52 -11.56 -9.33
N ARG A 36 -8.56 -12.46 -9.12
CA ARG A 36 -7.23 -12.33 -9.72
C ARG A 36 -7.26 -12.83 -11.15
N LEU A 37 -7.14 -11.90 -12.11
CA LEU A 37 -7.17 -12.22 -13.54
C LEU A 37 -5.77 -12.47 -14.13
N HIS A 38 -4.75 -11.80 -13.59
CA HIS A 38 -3.38 -11.83 -14.09
C HIS A 38 -2.39 -12.04 -12.94
N ASP A 39 -1.20 -12.52 -13.29
CA ASP A 39 -0.05 -12.47 -12.40
C ASP A 39 0.44 -11.04 -12.24
N PHE A 40 0.94 -10.72 -11.05
CA PHE A 40 1.52 -9.42 -10.72
C PHE A 40 2.81 -9.63 -9.94
N LYS A 41 3.64 -8.59 -9.89
CA LYS A 41 4.77 -8.50 -8.94
C LYS A 41 4.37 -7.65 -7.75
N ALA A 42 4.77 -8.09 -6.56
CA ALA A 42 4.43 -7.39 -5.33
C ALA A 42 4.94 -5.94 -5.35
N GLY A 43 4.02 -5.02 -5.05
CA GLY A 43 4.23 -3.58 -5.13
C GLY A 43 3.65 -2.89 -6.36
N GLN A 44 3.20 -3.66 -7.37
CA GLN A 44 2.46 -3.11 -8.51
C GLN A 44 1.08 -2.54 -8.14
N VAL A 45 0.55 -1.74 -9.06
CA VAL A 45 -0.78 -1.13 -8.98
C VAL A 45 -1.73 -1.70 -10.04
N VAL A 46 -3.02 -1.54 -9.81
CA VAL A 46 -4.08 -1.73 -10.81
C VAL A 46 -4.96 -0.49 -10.90
N LYS A 47 -5.53 -0.23 -12.07
CA LYS A 47 -6.60 0.76 -12.21
C LYS A 47 -7.91 0.14 -11.75
N ILE A 48 -8.63 0.83 -10.88
CA ILE A 48 -9.95 0.43 -10.38
C ILE A 48 -10.98 1.50 -10.74
N GLY A 49 -12.12 1.06 -11.27
CA GLY A 49 -13.22 1.92 -11.66
C GLY A 49 -14.58 1.25 -11.51
N LEU A 50 -15.61 1.99 -11.93
CA LEU A 50 -16.98 1.51 -12.02
C LEU A 50 -17.43 1.58 -13.49
N PRO A 51 -18.38 0.72 -13.95
CA PRO A 51 -18.86 0.72 -15.33
C PRO A 51 -19.43 2.05 -15.82
N GLU A 52 -19.89 2.90 -14.91
CA GLU A 52 -20.34 4.27 -15.19
C GLU A 52 -19.61 5.25 -14.28
N GLY A 53 -19.32 6.45 -14.79
CA GLY A 53 -18.83 7.57 -13.98
C GLY A 53 -17.46 8.09 -14.36
N GLU A 54 -16.62 8.34 -13.36
CA GLU A 54 -15.28 8.90 -13.58
C GLU A 54 -14.27 7.85 -14.07
N PRO A 55 -13.18 8.28 -14.74
CA PRO A 55 -12.08 7.40 -15.11
C PRO A 55 -11.56 6.60 -13.91
N PRO A 56 -11.04 5.38 -14.13
CA PRO A 56 -10.49 4.57 -13.04
C PRO A 56 -9.27 5.26 -12.40
N ARG A 57 -8.96 4.88 -11.16
CA ARG A 57 -7.81 5.38 -10.39
C ARG A 57 -6.88 4.23 -10.05
N MET A 58 -5.59 4.53 -9.93
CA MET A 58 -4.59 3.53 -9.56
C MET A 58 -4.64 3.25 -8.06
N TYR A 59 -4.57 1.98 -7.70
CA TYR A 59 -4.45 1.49 -6.33
C TYR A 59 -3.35 0.43 -6.29
N SER A 60 -2.47 0.50 -5.30
CA SER A 60 -1.53 -0.58 -5.04
C SER A 60 -2.24 -1.83 -4.60
N ILE A 61 -1.73 -2.94 -5.11
CA ILE A 61 -2.14 -4.27 -4.66
C ILE A 61 -1.62 -4.46 -3.23
N CYS A 62 -2.46 -5.02 -2.37
CA CYS A 62 -2.16 -5.34 -0.98
C CYS A 62 -2.38 -6.84 -0.65
N SER A 63 -2.44 -7.71 -1.66
CA SER A 63 -2.35 -9.17 -1.48
C SER A 63 -1.01 -9.72 -1.97
N GLY A 64 -0.63 -10.91 -1.50
CA GLY A 64 0.59 -11.58 -1.95
C GLY A 64 0.48 -12.19 -3.35
N GLU A 65 1.62 -12.35 -4.03
CA GLU A 65 1.73 -12.89 -5.41
C GLU A 65 1.20 -14.32 -5.58
N LYS A 66 0.90 -15.03 -4.50
CA LYS A 66 0.35 -16.40 -4.52
C LYS A 66 -1.04 -16.50 -3.90
N GLU A 67 -1.65 -15.39 -3.51
CA GLU A 67 -3.04 -15.39 -3.06
C GLU A 67 -3.99 -15.53 -4.26
N ASP A 68 -5.12 -16.21 -4.02
CA ASP A 68 -6.16 -16.45 -5.03
C ASP A 68 -6.92 -15.16 -5.41
N GLU A 69 -6.94 -14.18 -4.51
CA GLU A 69 -7.65 -12.90 -4.68
C GLU A 69 -6.65 -11.75 -4.82
N LEU A 70 -6.98 -10.80 -5.71
CA LEU A 70 -6.31 -9.51 -5.75
C LEU A 70 -6.98 -8.59 -4.74
N LYS A 71 -6.20 -8.00 -3.83
CA LYS A 71 -6.73 -7.05 -2.83
C LYS A 71 -6.18 -5.66 -3.05
N ILE A 72 -6.98 -4.64 -2.79
CA ILE A 72 -6.54 -3.25 -2.70
C ILE A 72 -6.93 -2.64 -1.36
N LEU A 73 -6.15 -1.69 -0.89
CA LEU A 73 -6.43 -0.89 0.30
C LEU A 73 -6.74 0.55 -0.12
N PHE A 74 -7.86 1.10 0.33
CA PHE A 74 -8.19 2.50 0.07
C PHE A 74 -8.87 3.16 1.26
N ASN A 75 -8.82 4.49 1.30
CA ASN A 75 -9.58 5.30 2.23
C ASN A 75 -10.58 6.20 1.52
N VAL A 76 -11.71 6.47 2.18
CA VAL A 76 -12.76 7.31 1.64
C VAL A 76 -12.32 8.76 1.62
N LYS A 77 -12.27 9.34 0.42
CA LYS A 77 -12.12 10.78 0.19
C LYS A 77 -13.51 11.38 0.06
N GLY A 78 -13.97 12.10 1.08
CA GLY A 78 -15.33 12.65 1.14
C GLY A 78 -15.70 13.59 -0.02
N GLY A 79 -14.72 14.31 -0.59
CA GLY A 79 -14.91 15.15 -1.77
C GLY A 79 -14.70 14.45 -3.12
N GLY A 80 -14.32 13.16 -3.12
CA GLY A 80 -14.05 12.40 -4.33
C GLY A 80 -15.27 11.65 -4.85
N TRP A 81 -15.31 11.37 -6.15
CA TRP A 81 -16.42 10.65 -6.78
C TRP A 81 -16.36 9.13 -6.53
N LEU A 82 -15.17 8.54 -6.66
CA LEU A 82 -14.99 7.08 -6.70
C LEU A 82 -15.06 6.42 -5.31
N THR A 83 -14.20 6.82 -4.36
CA THR A 83 -14.06 6.10 -3.09
C THR A 83 -15.32 6.04 -2.22
N PRO A 84 -16.20 7.06 -2.16
CA PRO A 84 -17.46 6.93 -1.41
C PRO A 84 -18.45 5.94 -2.06
N ARG A 85 -18.32 5.68 -3.37
CA ARG A 85 -19.11 4.68 -4.08
C ARG A 85 -18.52 3.28 -3.87
N LEU A 86 -17.20 3.14 -3.96
CA LEU A 86 -16.51 1.89 -3.64
C LEU A 86 -16.85 1.38 -2.24
N ALA A 87 -16.90 2.28 -1.25
CA ALA A 87 -17.26 1.93 0.14
C ALA A 87 -18.68 1.38 0.31
N LYS A 88 -19.57 1.58 -0.68
CA LYS A 88 -20.97 1.11 -0.62
C LYS A 88 -21.21 -0.19 -1.36
N LEU A 89 -20.25 -0.64 -2.17
CA LEU A 89 -20.40 -1.84 -2.97
C LEU A 89 -20.52 -3.08 -2.10
N GLN A 90 -21.34 -4.02 -2.57
CA GLN A 90 -21.58 -5.33 -1.97
C GLN A 90 -20.97 -6.44 -2.85
N PRO A 91 -20.64 -7.61 -2.27
CA PRO A 91 -20.25 -8.77 -3.06
C PRO A 91 -21.24 -9.05 -4.20
N GLY A 92 -20.70 -9.24 -5.41
CA GLY A 92 -21.48 -9.41 -6.64
C GLY A 92 -21.61 -8.13 -7.48
N ASP A 93 -21.40 -6.94 -6.91
CA ASP A 93 -21.50 -5.69 -7.67
C ASP A 93 -20.40 -5.59 -8.76
N PRO A 94 -20.72 -5.01 -9.93
CA PRO A 94 -19.77 -4.92 -11.02
C PRO A 94 -18.70 -3.85 -10.77
N MET A 95 -17.46 -4.19 -11.08
CA MET A 95 -16.29 -3.32 -10.99
C MET A 95 -15.41 -3.45 -12.23
N LEU A 96 -14.63 -2.41 -12.51
CA LEU A 96 -13.61 -2.43 -13.56
C LEU A 96 -12.22 -2.53 -12.94
N ILE A 97 -11.38 -3.40 -13.50
CA ILE A 97 -9.98 -3.60 -13.10
C ILE A 97 -9.08 -3.68 -14.35
N SER A 98 -7.89 -3.10 -14.32
CA SER A 98 -6.88 -3.27 -15.38
C SER A 98 -5.94 -4.44 -15.12
N GLU A 99 -5.09 -4.76 -16.11
CA GLU A 99 -3.88 -5.53 -15.83
C GLU A 99 -2.99 -4.81 -14.79
N PRO A 100 -2.21 -5.56 -13.99
CA PRO A 100 -1.21 -5.01 -13.08
C PRO A 100 -0.12 -4.22 -13.83
N MET A 101 0.32 -3.10 -13.26
CA MET A 101 1.34 -2.24 -13.85
C MET A 101 2.22 -1.56 -12.81
N GLY A 102 3.31 -0.95 -13.26
CA GLY A 102 4.25 -0.21 -12.42
C GLY A 102 5.53 -0.97 -12.09
N GLU A 103 6.54 -0.21 -11.66
CA GLU A 103 7.91 -0.67 -11.41
C GLU A 103 8.31 -0.56 -9.92
N PHE A 104 7.37 -0.18 -9.04
CA PHE A 104 7.59 -0.09 -7.60
C PHE A 104 7.60 -1.49 -6.96
N THR A 105 8.58 -2.30 -7.33
CA THR A 105 8.73 -3.69 -6.86
C THR A 105 9.94 -3.86 -5.94
N GLY A 106 9.85 -4.79 -5.00
CA GLY A 106 10.92 -5.11 -4.06
C GLY A 106 11.66 -6.41 -4.40
N ASP A 107 12.76 -6.65 -3.68
CA ASP A 107 13.59 -7.85 -3.73
C ASP A 107 13.96 -8.32 -2.30
N ASP A 108 14.78 -9.36 -2.19
CA ASP A 108 15.21 -9.94 -0.92
C ASP A 108 16.35 -9.14 -0.23
N GLU A 109 16.88 -8.11 -0.88
CA GLU A 109 17.98 -7.31 -0.34
C GLU A 109 17.53 -6.46 0.86
N PRO A 110 18.43 -6.14 1.82
CA PRO A 110 18.10 -5.25 2.92
C PRO A 110 17.59 -3.90 2.42
N ALA A 111 16.46 -3.44 2.98
CA ALA A 111 15.83 -2.20 2.57
C ALA A 111 14.92 -1.61 3.66
N TRP A 112 14.69 -0.31 3.54
CA TRP A 112 13.75 0.42 4.36
C TRP A 112 12.44 0.65 3.59
N TRP A 113 11.32 0.25 4.19
CA TRP A 113 9.97 0.48 3.66
C TRP A 113 9.30 1.56 4.49
N ILE A 114 9.17 2.75 3.92
CA ILE A 114 8.66 3.92 4.62
C ILE A 114 7.29 4.28 4.07
N ALA A 115 6.27 4.09 4.92
CA ALA A 115 4.87 4.19 4.54
C ALA A 115 4.12 5.25 5.36
N SER A 116 3.12 5.88 4.75
CA SER A 116 2.12 6.66 5.49
C SER A 116 0.69 6.31 5.06
N GLY A 117 -0.17 6.06 6.04
CA GLY A 117 -1.56 5.67 5.82
C GLY A 117 -1.69 4.48 4.87
N THR A 118 -2.53 4.63 3.82
CA THR A 118 -2.75 3.56 2.83
C THR A 118 -1.51 3.25 1.97
N GLY A 119 -0.45 4.07 2.04
CA GLY A 119 0.85 3.77 1.42
C GLY A 119 1.54 2.52 1.96
N ILE A 120 1.00 1.88 3.01
CA ILE A 120 1.46 0.57 3.46
C ILE A 120 1.08 -0.57 2.51
N ALA A 121 0.10 -0.36 1.62
CA ALA A 121 -0.44 -1.38 0.70
C ALA A 121 0.63 -2.14 -0.12
N PRO A 122 1.54 -1.49 -0.87
CA PRO A 122 2.53 -2.21 -1.66
C PRO A 122 3.52 -2.99 -0.78
N PHE A 123 3.91 -2.43 0.37
CA PHE A 123 4.79 -3.12 1.32
C PHE A 123 4.11 -4.34 1.95
N TYR A 124 2.81 -4.26 2.19
CA TYR A 124 2.04 -5.40 2.65
C TYR A 124 1.96 -6.48 1.56
N SER A 125 1.78 -6.13 0.29
CA SER A 125 1.91 -7.08 -0.82
C SER A 125 3.28 -7.75 -0.88
N MET A 126 4.38 -6.98 -0.73
CA MET A 126 5.75 -7.50 -0.69
C MET A 126 5.95 -8.45 0.51
N PHE A 127 5.45 -8.06 1.68
CA PHE A 127 5.48 -8.89 2.89
C PHE A 127 4.75 -10.22 2.71
N LYS A 128 3.52 -10.20 2.19
CA LYS A 128 2.72 -11.40 1.91
C LYS A 128 3.33 -12.30 0.83
N SER A 129 4.24 -11.74 0.02
CA SER A 129 4.99 -12.47 -1.01
C SER A 129 6.33 -13.02 -0.51
N GLY A 130 6.63 -12.85 0.78
CA GLY A 130 7.83 -13.40 1.42
C GLY A 130 9.04 -12.46 1.45
N LEU A 131 8.91 -11.21 0.97
CA LEU A 131 10.01 -10.25 0.87
C LEU A 131 10.26 -9.46 2.17
N GLY A 132 9.52 -9.76 3.25
CA GLY A 132 9.61 -9.04 4.52
C GLY A 132 10.93 -9.26 5.27
N LYS A 133 11.71 -10.29 4.91
CA LYS A 133 12.99 -10.56 5.55
C LYS A 133 14.01 -9.46 5.26
N ASN A 134 14.79 -9.08 6.28
CA ASN A 134 15.79 -8.01 6.24
C ASN A 134 15.20 -6.62 5.90
N LYS A 135 13.92 -6.40 6.18
CA LYS A 135 13.26 -5.11 5.93
C LYS A 135 13.03 -4.37 7.23
N THR A 136 13.37 -3.09 7.24
CA THR A 136 12.93 -2.16 8.28
C THR A 136 11.73 -1.40 7.77
N VAL A 137 10.58 -1.57 8.42
CA VAL A 137 9.33 -0.90 8.04
C VAL A 137 9.08 0.27 8.98
N VAL A 138 9.02 1.49 8.44
CA VAL A 138 8.66 2.70 9.18
C VAL A 138 7.28 3.15 8.70
N HIS A 139 6.25 2.91 9.51
CA HIS A 139 4.88 3.24 9.19
C HIS A 139 4.43 4.45 10.03
N GLY A 140 4.13 5.57 9.36
CA GLY A 140 3.57 6.75 10.00
C GLY A 140 2.06 6.85 9.87
N SER A 141 1.39 7.16 10.97
CA SER A 141 -0.04 7.38 11.00
C SER A 141 -0.45 8.48 11.99
N ARG A 142 -1.68 8.99 11.84
CA ARG A 142 -2.22 9.99 12.77
C ARG A 142 -2.71 9.35 14.06
N TYR A 143 -3.41 8.23 13.94
CA TYR A 143 -4.09 7.54 15.03
C TYR A 143 -3.68 6.07 15.08
N LEU A 144 -3.78 5.44 16.25
CA LEU A 144 -3.33 4.08 16.50
C LEU A 144 -4.09 3.05 15.64
N GLN A 145 -5.40 3.20 15.48
CA GLN A 145 -6.24 2.31 14.68
C GLN A 145 -5.92 2.31 13.18
N ASN A 146 -5.07 3.24 12.73
CA ASN A 146 -4.70 3.37 11.33
C ASN A 146 -3.36 2.65 11.00
N PHE A 147 -2.77 1.91 11.94
CA PHE A 147 -1.66 1.00 11.65
C PHE A 147 -2.18 -0.31 11.04
N TYR A 148 -2.67 -0.22 9.80
CA TYR A 148 -3.23 -1.35 9.08
C TYR A 148 -2.24 -2.52 9.01
N PHE A 149 -2.76 -3.74 9.16
CA PHE A 149 -2.00 -4.99 9.11
C PHE A 149 -0.92 -5.15 10.20
N GLU A 150 -0.90 -4.31 11.25
CA GLU A 150 0.11 -4.41 12.30
C GLU A 150 0.14 -5.77 13.00
N ASN A 151 -1.01 -6.44 13.11
CA ASN A 151 -1.11 -7.77 13.74
C ASN A 151 -0.35 -8.85 12.96
N GLU A 152 -0.09 -8.63 11.68
CA GLU A 152 0.71 -9.53 10.84
C GLU A 152 2.18 -9.09 10.78
N PHE A 153 2.44 -7.78 10.74
CA PHE A 153 3.80 -7.26 10.75
C PHE A 153 4.53 -7.47 12.08
N LEU A 154 3.87 -7.24 13.22
CA LEU A 154 4.50 -7.27 14.54
C LEU A 154 5.16 -8.62 14.88
N PRO A 155 4.50 -9.78 14.71
CA PRO A 155 5.11 -11.08 15.04
C PRO A 155 6.36 -11.40 14.21
N GLU A 156 6.35 -11.02 12.93
CA GLU A 156 7.40 -11.35 11.96
C GLU A 156 8.57 -10.36 11.98
N LEU A 157 8.27 -9.06 12.01
CA LEU A 157 9.28 -8.00 11.92
C LEU A 157 9.79 -7.52 13.28
N LYS A 158 8.98 -7.65 14.34
CA LYS A 158 9.33 -7.24 15.72
C LYS A 158 9.86 -5.79 15.73
N ASP A 159 11.07 -5.59 16.24
CA ASP A 159 11.75 -4.29 16.34
C ASP A 159 12.02 -3.62 14.98
N GLN A 160 11.89 -4.37 13.88
CA GLN A 160 12.01 -3.83 12.52
C GLN A 160 10.71 -3.19 12.02
N TYR A 161 9.58 -3.35 12.71
CA TYR A 161 8.35 -2.62 12.40
C TYR A 161 8.15 -1.44 13.36
N ILE A 162 8.58 -0.27 12.89
CA ILE A 162 8.54 0.99 13.62
C ILE A 162 7.26 1.72 13.26
N ARG A 163 6.42 1.95 14.27
CA ARG A 163 5.17 2.73 14.15
C ARG A 163 5.37 4.13 14.70
N CYS A 164 5.06 5.15 13.90
CA CYS A 164 5.14 6.57 14.29
C CYS A 164 3.73 7.18 14.32
N CYS A 165 3.22 7.50 15.51
CA CYS A 165 1.88 8.04 15.70
C CYS A 165 1.94 9.55 16.02
N SER A 166 1.31 10.39 15.21
CA SER A 166 1.45 11.85 15.34
C SER A 166 0.42 12.55 16.25
N GLN A 167 -0.74 11.92 16.53
CA GLN A 167 -1.83 12.56 17.29
C GLN A 167 -2.18 11.80 18.58
N GLU A 168 -1.74 10.56 18.74
CA GLU A 168 -2.08 9.73 19.90
C GLU A 168 -0.83 9.14 20.56
N LYS A 169 -0.91 8.98 21.88
CA LYS A 169 0.07 8.23 22.67
C LYS A 169 -0.55 6.90 23.10
N GLY A 170 0.22 5.82 23.01
CA GLY A 170 -0.21 4.51 23.47
C GLY A 170 0.51 3.39 22.75
N GLY A 171 0.65 2.25 23.43
CA GLY A 171 1.42 1.12 22.93
C GLY A 171 2.91 1.42 22.77
N ASP A 172 3.61 0.50 22.11
CA ASP A 172 5.02 0.65 21.75
C ASP A 172 5.14 1.35 20.38
N VAL A 173 4.88 2.66 20.37
CA VAL A 173 4.94 3.52 19.18
C VAL A 173 5.78 4.77 19.46
N TYR A 174 6.46 5.27 18.43
CA TYR A 174 7.09 6.58 18.47
C TYR A 174 6.02 7.67 18.38
N HIS A 175 5.97 8.57 19.37
CA HIS A 175 5.04 9.69 19.34
C HIS A 175 5.62 10.86 18.53
N GLY A 176 5.15 10.99 17.28
CA GLY A 176 5.54 12.03 16.34
C GLY A 176 5.38 11.61 14.88
N ARG A 177 5.72 12.51 13.95
CA ARG A 177 5.79 12.19 12.52
C ARG A 177 6.96 11.24 12.25
N LEU A 178 6.81 10.35 11.26
CA LEU A 178 7.89 9.45 10.85
C LEU A 178 9.16 10.20 10.41
N THR A 179 9.00 11.41 9.87
CA THR A 179 10.13 12.26 9.46
C THR A 179 10.97 12.72 10.65
N HIS A 180 10.35 13.02 11.80
CA HIS A 180 11.08 13.34 13.04
C HIS A 180 11.82 12.12 13.60
N PHE A 181 11.20 10.93 13.52
CA PHE A 181 11.87 9.68 13.88
C PHE A 181 13.13 9.45 13.03
N LEU A 182 13.01 9.60 11.71
CA LEU A 182 14.13 9.46 10.78
C LEU A 182 15.19 10.57 10.97
N GLU A 183 14.77 11.78 11.30
CA GLU A 183 15.69 12.90 11.57
C GLU A 183 16.58 12.62 12.78
N GLY A 184 16.00 12.08 13.86
CA GLY A 184 16.72 11.67 15.07
C GLY A 184 17.54 10.39 14.94
N ARG A 185 17.47 9.68 13.81
CA ARG A 185 18.30 8.50 13.53
C ARG A 185 19.64 8.94 12.93
N ASP A 186 20.71 8.64 13.66
CA ASP A 186 22.06 8.72 13.15
C ASP A 186 22.42 7.46 12.34
N ASN A 187 23.31 7.61 11.36
CA ASN A 187 23.90 6.51 10.58
C ASN A 187 22.89 5.61 9.84
N LEU A 188 22.05 6.21 8.98
CA LEU A 188 21.25 5.42 8.02
C LEU A 188 22.17 4.68 7.03
N PRO A 189 21.88 3.42 6.68
CA PRO A 189 22.71 2.63 5.77
C PRO A 189 22.68 3.23 4.36
N LYS A 190 23.86 3.57 3.81
CA LYS A 190 23.96 4.30 2.54
C LYS A 190 23.90 3.39 1.32
N ASP A 191 24.14 2.11 1.53
CA ASP A 191 24.18 1.02 0.55
C ASP A 191 22.84 0.28 0.42
N GLU A 192 21.87 0.56 1.30
CA GLU A 192 20.52 0.00 1.23
C GLU A 192 19.55 0.88 0.43
N LYS A 193 18.47 0.26 -0.06
CA LYS A 193 17.36 0.96 -0.72
C LYS A 193 16.35 1.49 0.29
N PHE A 194 15.78 2.66 0.00
CA PHE A 194 14.70 3.29 0.74
C PHE A 194 13.50 3.43 -0.18
N TYR A 195 12.46 2.64 0.08
CA TYR A 195 11.20 2.68 -0.64
C TYR A 195 10.22 3.59 0.12
N LEU A 196 9.66 4.57 -0.57
CA LEU A 196 8.76 5.57 0.00
C LEU A 196 7.37 5.44 -0.63
N CYS A 197 6.34 5.34 0.19
CA CYS A 197 4.98 5.27 -0.32
C CYS A 197 3.93 5.92 0.61
N GLY A 198 3.07 6.78 0.06
CA GLY A 198 1.99 7.42 0.81
C GLY A 198 1.70 8.84 0.33
N SER A 199 1.46 9.76 1.29
CA SER A 199 1.08 11.13 0.93
C SER A 199 2.21 11.87 0.22
N PRO A 200 1.90 12.79 -0.73
CA PRO A 200 2.91 13.58 -1.42
C PRO A 200 3.83 14.35 -0.47
N GLU A 201 3.25 14.93 0.59
CA GLU A 201 3.99 15.65 1.63
C GLU A 201 5.01 14.74 2.32
N MET A 202 4.60 13.55 2.78
CA MET A 202 5.49 12.62 3.46
C MET A 202 6.62 12.15 2.55
N VAL A 203 6.30 11.77 1.32
CA VAL A 203 7.28 11.24 0.36
C VAL A 203 8.33 12.30 0.02
N VAL A 204 7.91 13.53 -0.26
CA VAL A 204 8.82 14.64 -0.58
C VAL A 204 9.70 14.98 0.62
N GLU A 205 9.12 15.18 1.80
CA GLU A 205 9.88 15.50 3.02
C GLU A 205 10.89 14.41 3.36
N THR A 206 10.50 13.13 3.26
CA THR A 206 11.34 11.99 3.59
C THR A 206 12.48 11.85 2.60
N ARG A 207 12.21 11.96 1.29
CA ARG A 207 13.25 11.94 0.26
C ARG A 207 14.30 13.02 0.51
N ASP A 208 13.85 14.25 0.73
CA ASP A 208 14.75 15.39 0.92
C ASP A 208 15.57 15.23 2.22
N LEU A 209 14.97 14.68 3.28
CA LEU A 209 15.67 14.30 4.50
C LEU A 209 16.75 13.23 4.27
N LEU A 210 16.42 12.16 3.55
CA LEU A 210 17.37 11.06 3.23
C LEU A 210 18.55 11.58 2.42
N ILE A 211 18.31 12.44 1.43
CA ILE A 211 19.37 13.09 0.64
C ILE A 211 20.26 13.96 1.54
N ARG A 212 19.69 14.77 2.45
CA ARG A 212 20.46 15.57 3.41
C ARG A 212 21.32 14.70 4.34
N LYS A 213 20.86 13.49 4.67
CA LYS A 213 21.62 12.49 5.44
C LYS A 213 22.64 11.71 4.60
N GLY A 214 22.77 12.01 3.32
CA GLY A 214 23.78 11.44 2.43
C GLY A 214 23.40 10.09 1.82
N ILE A 215 22.11 9.74 1.79
CA ILE A 215 21.62 8.60 1.01
C ILE A 215 21.67 8.95 -0.48
N PRO A 216 22.29 8.11 -1.33
CA PRO A 216 22.32 8.35 -2.77
C PRO A 216 20.91 8.40 -3.36
N TYR A 217 20.65 9.33 -4.28
CA TYR A 217 19.35 9.45 -4.93
C TYR A 217 18.90 8.14 -5.61
N GLY A 218 19.84 7.41 -6.23
CA GLY A 218 19.56 6.11 -6.86
C GLY A 218 19.11 5.01 -5.90
N ASN A 219 19.29 5.20 -4.59
CA ASN A 219 18.82 4.27 -3.56
C ASN A 219 17.44 4.66 -3.02
N ILE A 220 16.85 5.78 -3.46
CA ILE A 220 15.54 6.22 -3.02
C ILE A 220 14.52 5.95 -4.13
N VAL A 221 13.62 5.01 -3.87
CA VAL A 221 12.54 4.62 -4.78
C VAL A 221 11.24 5.13 -4.19
N ALA A 222 10.42 5.84 -4.97
CA ALA A 222 9.23 6.48 -4.43
C ALA A 222 8.02 6.30 -5.33
N GLU A 223 6.87 6.04 -4.70
CA GLU A 223 5.55 6.08 -5.32
C GLU A 223 4.66 7.05 -4.53
N ILE A 224 3.99 7.96 -5.25
CA ILE A 224 3.15 8.99 -4.65
C ILE A 224 1.71 8.72 -5.06
N TYR A 225 0.81 8.62 -4.10
CA TYR A 225 -0.63 8.57 -4.36
C TYR A 225 -1.26 9.96 -4.22
N LEU A 226 -2.05 10.34 -5.21
CA LEU A 226 -2.81 11.59 -5.27
C LEU A 226 -4.27 11.34 -4.84
#